data_AF-A0A151S983-F1
#
_entry.id   AF-A0A151S983-F1
#
_cell.length_a   1.000
_cell.length_b   1.000
_cell.length_c   1.000
_cell.angle_alpha   90.00
_cell.angle_beta   90.00
_cell.angle_gamma   90.00
#
_symmetry.space_group_name_H-M   'P 1'
#
loop_
_entity.id
_entity.type
_entity.pdbx_description
1 polymer ?
#
loop_
_entity_poly.entity_id
_entity_poly.type
_entity_poly.pdbx_seq_one_letter_code
_entity_poly.pdbx_strand_id
1 'polypeptide(L)'
;MEKVMRHHHKYYAEKSLAAEKDPLAVFLSPWATALERSLHWISGWRPTTAFHLVYTESSLLFESHIIDILQGHRTGDLGDLSPAQLRRFSDLQCLTHFFSHANISQLLVILFWKVKEENALTEELSEWQDSVSEIMGPGAAFSEKIGRLVRIIKRADNLRLRTLRSVVGLLSPQQAIEFLIASAELLLGIRGWGLNHDRPYRK
;
A
#
# COMPACT_ATOMS: atom_id res chain seq x y z
N MET A 1 -17.42 3.97 -7.04
CA MET A 1 -15.95 3.77 -6.96
C MET A 1 -15.14 4.81 -7.72
N GLU A 2 -15.55 5.29 -8.91
CA GLU A 2 -14.80 6.30 -9.67
C GLU A 2 -14.51 7.59 -8.89
N LYS A 3 -15.47 8.10 -8.11
CA LYS A 3 -15.28 9.29 -7.27
C LYS A 3 -14.15 9.12 -6.25
N VAL A 4 -14.03 7.93 -5.64
CA VAL A 4 -12.96 7.59 -4.69
C VAL A 4 -11.61 7.57 -5.40
N MET A 5 -11.53 6.88 -6.55
CA MET A 5 -10.29 6.82 -7.33
C MET A 5 -9.82 8.20 -7.83
N ARG A 6 -10.76 9.08 -8.19
CA ARG A 6 -10.47 10.48 -8.54
C ARG A 6 -9.88 11.25 -7.35
N HIS A 7 -10.38 11.04 -6.14
CA HIS A 7 -9.84 11.67 -4.94
C HIS A 7 -8.39 11.21 -4.66
N HIS A 8 -8.12 9.91 -4.73
CA HIS A 8 -6.74 9.40 -4.57
C HIS A 8 -5.79 9.89 -5.66
N HIS A 9 -6.25 9.97 -6.91
CA HIS A 9 -5.45 10.53 -8.00
C HIS A 9 -5.09 12.00 -7.72
N LYS A 10 -6.06 12.81 -7.27
CA LYS A 10 -5.80 14.20 -6.88
C LYS A 10 -4.81 14.27 -5.72
N TYR A 11 -4.99 13.46 -4.68
CA TYR A 11 -4.09 13.41 -3.53
C TYR A 11 -2.63 13.14 -3.94
N TYR A 12 -2.38 12.11 -4.77
CA TYR A 12 -1.02 11.80 -5.20
C TYR A 12 -0.44 12.83 -6.19
N ALA A 13 -1.29 13.52 -6.95
CA ALA A 13 -0.85 14.64 -7.78
C ALA A 13 -0.35 15.81 -6.92
N GLU A 14 -1.09 16.20 -5.87
CA GLU A 14 -0.67 17.25 -4.93
C GLU A 14 0.59 16.82 -4.16
N LYS A 15 0.66 15.56 -3.71
CA LYS A 15 1.85 15.01 -3.04
C LYS A 15 3.08 15.02 -3.96
N SER A 16 2.90 14.78 -5.26
CA SER A 16 3.98 14.87 -6.26
C SER A 16 4.53 16.30 -6.36
N LEU A 17 3.66 17.31 -6.37
CA LEU A 17 4.08 18.73 -6.36
C LEU A 17 4.81 19.10 -5.07
N ALA A 18 4.31 18.61 -3.92
CA ALA A 18 4.99 18.80 -2.63
C ALA A 18 6.38 18.15 -2.62
N ALA A 19 6.54 16.96 -3.20
CA ALA A 19 7.81 16.27 -3.30
C ALA A 19 8.80 17.01 -4.21
N GLU A 20 8.35 17.67 -5.28
CA GLU A 20 9.23 18.52 -6.11
C GLU A 20 9.77 19.73 -5.35
N LYS A 21 8.95 20.30 -4.46
CA LYS A 21 9.31 21.48 -3.67
C LYS A 21 10.21 21.14 -2.48
N ASP A 22 9.85 20.11 -1.72
CA ASP A 22 10.58 19.65 -0.53
C ASP A 22 10.47 18.13 -0.37
N PRO A 23 11.33 17.36 -1.06
CA PRO A 23 11.28 15.90 -1.00
C PRO A 23 11.69 15.35 0.35
N LEU A 24 12.55 16.05 1.11
CA LEU A 24 12.98 15.60 2.42
C LEU A 24 11.84 15.71 3.44
N ALA A 25 11.07 16.79 3.43
CA ALA A 25 9.89 16.90 4.28
C ALA A 25 8.85 15.82 3.94
N VAL A 26 8.61 15.52 2.66
CA VAL A 26 7.70 14.45 2.24
C VAL A 26 8.21 13.08 2.67
N PHE A 27 9.50 12.80 2.50
CA PHE A 27 10.12 11.53 2.87
C PHE A 27 10.10 11.31 4.38
N LEU A 28 10.56 12.29 5.17
CA LEU A 28 10.67 12.19 6.62
C LEU A 28 9.31 12.27 7.32
N SER A 29 8.31 12.86 6.67
CA SER A 29 6.95 13.02 7.20
C SER A 29 6.94 13.54 8.66
N PRO A 30 7.43 14.77 8.93
CA PRO A 30 7.55 15.30 10.29
C PRO A 30 6.21 15.43 11.03
N TRP A 31 5.09 15.42 10.30
CA TRP A 31 3.73 15.43 10.85
C TRP A 31 3.20 14.05 11.27
N ALA A 32 3.93 12.98 10.98
CA ALA A 32 3.57 11.62 11.36
C ALA A 32 4.07 11.33 12.80
N THR A 33 3.41 10.43 13.49
CA THR A 33 3.89 9.85 14.76
C THR A 33 5.08 8.92 14.52
N ALA A 34 5.81 8.54 15.57
CA ALA A 34 6.90 7.57 15.45
C ALA A 34 6.40 6.21 14.91
N LEU A 35 5.20 5.80 15.33
CA LEU A 35 4.54 4.59 14.85
C LEU A 35 4.11 4.70 13.39
N GLU A 36 3.51 5.82 12.96
CA GLU A 36 3.18 6.03 11.56
C GLU A 36 4.46 5.97 10.70
N ARG A 37 5.55 6.60 11.15
CA ARG A 37 6.84 6.58 10.43
C ARG A 37 7.47 5.18 10.36
N SER A 38 7.37 4.36 11.41
CA SER A 38 7.95 3.01 11.39
C SER A 38 7.22 2.07 10.42
N LEU A 39 5.96 2.38 10.09
CA LEU A 39 5.14 1.65 9.12
C LEU A 39 5.20 2.24 7.70
N HIS A 40 5.87 3.38 7.51
CA HIS A 40 6.07 3.96 6.20
C HIS A 40 7.09 3.14 5.39
N TRP A 41 6.73 2.88 4.13
CA TRP A 41 7.64 2.43 3.09
C TRP A 41 7.90 3.62 2.14
N ILE A 42 9.12 4.15 2.10
CA ILE A 42 9.51 5.35 1.32
C ILE A 42 8.82 6.65 1.82
N SER A 43 7.52 6.83 1.57
CA SER A 43 6.77 8.04 1.96
C SER A 43 5.27 7.76 2.21
N GLY A 44 4.92 6.51 2.55
CA GLY A 44 3.54 6.10 2.85
C GLY A 44 3.40 4.58 3.00
N TRP A 45 2.18 4.05 2.98
CA TRP A 45 1.91 2.62 3.16
C TRP A 45 2.57 1.72 2.09
N ARG A 46 2.88 0.48 2.42
CA ARG A 46 3.46 -0.49 1.47
C ARG A 46 2.35 -1.11 0.60
N PRO A 47 2.46 -1.14 -0.73
CA PRO A 47 1.41 -1.65 -1.61
C PRO A 47 0.89 -3.06 -1.26
N THR A 48 1.76 -3.97 -0.82
CA THR A 48 1.38 -5.30 -0.30
C THR A 48 0.39 -5.27 0.88
N THR A 49 0.42 -4.24 1.73
CA THR A 49 -0.49 -4.08 2.88
C THR A 49 -1.96 -4.08 2.45
N ALA A 50 -2.30 -3.55 1.28
CA ALA A 50 -3.68 -3.55 0.79
C ALA A 50 -4.22 -4.98 0.58
N PHE A 51 -3.38 -5.92 0.15
CA PHE A 51 -3.78 -7.32 -0.02
C PHE A 51 -3.89 -8.04 1.32
N HIS A 52 -2.97 -7.78 2.25
CA HIS A 52 -3.05 -8.32 3.60
C HIS A 52 -4.34 -7.89 4.30
N LEU A 53 -4.71 -6.61 4.17
CA LEU A 53 -5.93 -6.11 4.77
C LEU A 53 -7.17 -6.82 4.23
N VAL A 54 -7.29 -7.02 2.92
CA VAL A 54 -8.44 -7.75 2.37
C VAL A 54 -8.48 -9.18 2.90
N TYR A 55 -7.34 -9.87 2.95
CA TYR A 55 -7.29 -11.22 3.50
C TYR A 55 -7.75 -11.24 4.95
N THR A 56 -7.19 -10.38 5.80
CA THR A 56 -7.54 -10.28 7.22
C THR A 56 -9.02 -9.98 7.43
N GLU A 57 -9.58 -8.95 6.77
CA GLU A 57 -10.99 -8.59 6.91
C GLU A 57 -11.92 -9.69 6.39
N SER A 58 -11.57 -10.33 5.27
CA SER A 58 -12.36 -11.43 4.75
C SER A 58 -12.38 -12.65 5.66
N SER A 59 -11.25 -12.97 6.30
CA SER A 59 -11.18 -14.08 7.26
C SER A 59 -12.00 -13.78 8.52
N LEU A 60 -11.90 -12.56 9.06
CA LEU A 60 -12.65 -12.16 10.26
C LEU A 60 -14.17 -12.20 10.03
N LEU A 61 -14.64 -11.66 8.91
CA LEU A 61 -16.07 -11.65 8.57
C LEU A 61 -16.58 -13.04 8.20
N PHE A 62 -15.76 -13.86 7.55
CA PHE A 62 -16.10 -15.26 7.30
C PHE A 62 -16.27 -16.03 8.62
N GLU A 63 -15.38 -15.83 9.60
CA GLU A 63 -15.50 -16.47 10.92
C GLU A 63 -16.73 -15.99 11.68
N SER A 64 -17.05 -14.69 11.64
CA SER A 64 -18.23 -14.16 12.35
C SER A 64 -19.56 -14.61 11.76
N HIS A 65 -19.61 -14.89 10.45
CA HIS A 65 -20.81 -15.29 9.72
C HIS A 65 -20.84 -16.78 9.34
N ILE A 66 -19.92 -17.60 9.87
CA ILE A 66 -19.77 -19.00 9.45
C ILE A 66 -21.05 -19.82 9.60
N ILE A 67 -21.82 -19.59 10.66
CA ILE A 67 -23.09 -20.30 10.91
C ILE A 67 -24.16 -19.90 9.88
N ASP A 68 -24.26 -18.60 9.57
CA ASP A 68 -25.21 -18.08 8.59
C ASP A 68 -24.88 -18.59 7.17
N ILE A 69 -23.59 -18.61 6.83
CA ILE A 69 -23.07 -19.14 5.56
C ILE A 69 -23.36 -20.64 5.42
N LEU A 70 -23.15 -21.43 6.48
CA LEU A 70 -23.46 -22.87 6.50
C LEU A 70 -24.96 -23.14 6.37
N GLN A 71 -25.81 -22.21 6.81
CA GLN A 71 -27.26 -22.24 6.62
C GLN A 71 -27.70 -21.71 5.25
N GLY A 72 -26.77 -21.27 4.39
CA GLY A 72 -27.03 -20.79 3.04
C GLY A 72 -27.39 -19.31 2.94
N HIS A 73 -27.29 -18.55 4.04
CA HIS A 73 -27.49 -17.10 4.02
C HIS A 73 -26.24 -16.40 3.47
N ARG A 74 -26.46 -15.56 2.45
CA ARG A 74 -25.43 -14.76 1.79
C ARG A 74 -25.54 -13.31 2.29
N THR A 75 -24.58 -12.83 3.05
CA THR A 75 -24.56 -11.45 3.59
C THR A 75 -24.06 -10.43 2.56
N GLY A 76 -23.33 -10.88 1.54
CA GLY A 76 -22.78 -10.02 0.48
C GLY A 76 -21.59 -9.14 0.89
N ASP A 77 -21.11 -9.30 2.12
CA ASP A 77 -19.94 -8.62 2.67
C ASP A 77 -18.61 -9.32 2.28
N LEU A 78 -17.49 -8.89 2.87
CA LEU A 78 -16.17 -9.50 2.70
C LEU A 78 -16.06 -10.91 3.31
N GLY A 79 -16.97 -11.34 4.19
CA GLY A 79 -17.05 -12.71 4.70
C GLY A 79 -17.68 -13.69 3.70
N ASP A 80 -18.42 -13.17 2.72
CA ASP A 80 -19.08 -13.94 1.66
C ASP A 80 -18.33 -13.86 0.32
N LEU A 81 -17.00 -13.68 0.35
CA LEU A 81 -16.18 -13.73 -0.86
C LEU A 81 -16.37 -15.09 -1.56
N SER A 82 -16.87 -15.05 -2.80
CA SER A 82 -17.07 -16.27 -3.57
C SER A 82 -15.76 -17.05 -3.75
N PRO A 83 -15.80 -18.37 -3.98
CA PRO A 83 -14.61 -19.14 -4.31
C PRO A 83 -13.84 -18.57 -5.49
N ALA A 84 -14.51 -17.91 -6.46
CA ALA A 84 -13.85 -17.20 -7.54
C ALA A 84 -13.14 -15.91 -7.07
N GLN A 85 -13.68 -15.18 -6.10
CA GLN A 85 -13.05 -14.00 -5.51
C GLN A 85 -11.91 -14.35 -4.56
N LEU A 86 -12.10 -15.36 -3.69
CA LEU A 86 -11.03 -15.91 -2.85
C LEU A 86 -9.92 -16.52 -3.68
N ARG A 87 -10.25 -17.24 -4.76
CA ARG A 87 -9.26 -17.72 -5.72
C ARG A 87 -8.56 -16.54 -6.38
N ARG A 88 -9.27 -15.50 -6.85
CA ARG A 88 -8.64 -14.27 -7.35
C ARG A 88 -7.75 -13.56 -6.32
N PHE A 89 -8.06 -13.62 -5.01
CA PHE A 89 -7.23 -13.08 -3.92
C PHE A 89 -6.08 -13.99 -3.47
N SER A 90 -6.26 -15.30 -3.54
CA SER A 90 -5.26 -16.33 -3.21
C SER A 90 -4.27 -16.52 -4.37
N ASP A 91 -4.75 -16.39 -5.62
CA ASP A 91 -3.96 -16.24 -6.85
C ASP A 91 -3.15 -14.91 -6.82
N LEU A 92 -3.50 -13.96 -5.95
CA LEU A 92 -2.70 -12.77 -5.62
C LEU A 92 -1.70 -13.00 -4.47
N GLN A 93 -1.61 -14.20 -3.86
CA GLN A 93 -0.80 -14.45 -2.66
C GLN A 93 0.19 -15.65 -2.71
N CYS A 94 0.08 -16.69 -3.57
CA CYS A 94 0.97 -17.89 -3.49
C CYS A 94 1.52 -18.45 -4.84
N LEU A 95 2.62 -19.24 -4.77
CA LEU A 95 3.82 -19.23 -5.65
C LEU A 95 4.07 -20.43 -6.63
N THR A 96 4.94 -20.17 -7.63
CA THR A 96 6.06 -20.95 -8.24
C THR A 96 5.96 -22.48 -8.48
N HIS A 97 5.93 -22.91 -9.76
CA HIS A 97 6.99 -23.70 -10.45
C HIS A 97 6.53 -24.09 -11.88
N PHE A 98 7.44 -23.99 -12.84
CA PHE A 98 7.39 -24.44 -14.24
C PHE A 98 6.53 -23.70 -15.29
N PHE A 99 7.17 -23.63 -16.46
CA PHE A 99 6.79 -22.89 -17.65
C PHE A 99 5.55 -23.44 -18.36
N SER A 100 4.99 -22.56 -19.20
CA SER A 100 4.12 -22.86 -20.34
C SER A 100 2.70 -23.24 -19.94
N HIS A 101 1.75 -22.35 -20.21
CA HIS A 101 0.52 -22.54 -20.99
C HIS A 101 -0.37 -21.32 -20.74
N ALA A 102 -0.81 -20.68 -21.81
CA ALA A 102 -1.67 -19.51 -21.75
C ALA A 102 -3.08 -19.92 -21.31
N ASN A 103 -3.45 -19.63 -20.05
CA ASN A 103 -4.81 -19.28 -19.55
C ASN A 103 -4.92 -19.17 -18.01
N ILE A 104 -3.85 -19.36 -17.24
CA ILE A 104 -3.78 -19.10 -15.79
C ILE A 104 -2.58 -18.16 -15.46
N SER A 105 -1.96 -17.58 -16.50
CA SER A 105 -0.58 -17.08 -16.47
C SER A 105 -0.40 -15.55 -16.40
N GLN A 106 -1.48 -14.76 -16.33
CA GLN A 106 -1.37 -13.28 -16.34
C GLN A 106 -1.26 -12.65 -14.94
N LEU A 107 -1.72 -13.32 -13.88
CA LEU A 107 -1.84 -12.73 -12.54
C LEU A 107 -0.56 -12.84 -11.70
N LEU A 108 0.17 -13.95 -11.82
CA LEU A 108 1.48 -14.12 -11.18
C LEU A 108 2.50 -13.09 -11.68
N VAL A 109 2.37 -12.70 -12.96
CA VAL A 109 3.14 -11.62 -13.57
C VAL A 109 2.84 -10.31 -12.82
N ILE A 110 1.59 -9.97 -12.52
CA ILE A 110 1.23 -8.68 -11.91
C ILE A 110 1.75 -8.53 -10.47
N LEU A 111 1.60 -9.53 -9.60
CA LEU A 111 2.11 -9.44 -8.22
C LEU A 111 3.63 -9.56 -8.16
N PHE A 112 4.23 -10.48 -8.92
CA PHE A 112 5.69 -10.54 -9.05
C PHE A 112 6.24 -9.21 -9.54
N TRP A 113 5.59 -8.58 -10.54
CA TRP A 113 5.95 -7.23 -10.95
C TRP A 113 5.80 -6.22 -9.82
N LYS A 114 4.77 -6.27 -8.98
CA LYS A 114 4.61 -5.34 -7.85
C LYS A 114 5.64 -5.53 -6.76
N VAL A 115 5.87 -6.76 -6.30
CA VAL A 115 6.91 -7.05 -5.29
C VAL A 115 8.30 -6.77 -5.86
N LYS A 116 8.54 -7.08 -7.14
CA LYS A 116 9.77 -6.72 -7.83
C LYS A 116 9.92 -5.19 -7.96
N GLU A 117 8.85 -4.46 -8.26
CA GLU A 117 8.84 -3.00 -8.33
C GLU A 117 9.02 -2.38 -6.93
N GLU A 118 8.44 -2.96 -5.88
CA GLU A 118 8.70 -2.58 -4.48
C GLU A 118 10.16 -2.84 -4.09
N ASN A 119 10.69 -4.03 -4.40
CA ASN A 119 12.06 -4.39 -4.07
C ASN A 119 13.05 -3.51 -4.84
N ALA A 120 12.82 -3.26 -6.14
CA ALA A 120 13.62 -2.34 -6.94
C ALA A 120 13.59 -0.92 -6.38
N LEU A 121 12.42 -0.41 -5.97
CA LEU A 121 12.33 0.91 -5.34
C LEU A 121 13.00 0.97 -3.96
N THR A 122 13.02 -0.14 -3.23
CA THR A 122 13.71 -0.25 -1.94
C THR A 122 15.23 -0.29 -2.13
N GLU A 123 15.70 -1.02 -3.14
CA GLU A 123 17.11 -1.07 -3.55
C GLU A 123 17.58 0.31 -4.02
N GLU A 124 16.83 0.98 -4.90
CA GLU A 124 17.12 2.35 -5.34
C GLU A 124 17.16 3.35 -4.17
N LEU A 125 16.29 3.16 -3.16
CA LEU A 125 16.34 3.98 -1.95
C LEU A 125 17.58 3.68 -1.11
N SER A 126 17.96 2.41 -0.97
CA SER A 126 19.18 2.00 -0.26
C SER A 126 20.41 2.62 -0.93
N GLU A 127 20.55 2.48 -2.25
CA GLU A 127 21.63 3.10 -3.01
C GLU A 127 21.66 4.62 -2.85
N TRP A 128 20.48 5.26 -2.83
CA TRP A 128 20.39 6.68 -2.56
C TRP A 128 20.90 7.03 -1.15
N GLN A 129 20.50 6.28 -0.13
CA GLN A 129 20.95 6.48 1.26
C GLN A 129 22.46 6.28 1.42
N ASP A 130 23.02 5.22 0.82
CA ASP A 130 24.45 4.94 0.82
C ASP A 130 25.22 6.09 0.14
N SER A 131 24.72 6.55 -1.01
CA SER A 131 25.33 7.68 -1.71
C SER A 131 25.27 8.99 -0.91
N VAL A 132 24.23 9.20 -0.09
CA VAL A 132 24.09 10.38 0.80
C VAL A 132 25.06 10.29 1.99
N SER A 133 25.49 9.09 2.38
CA SER A 133 26.45 8.92 3.48
C SER A 133 27.87 9.33 3.08
N GLU A 134 28.18 9.35 1.78
CA GLU A 134 29.47 9.74 1.20
C GLU A 134 29.61 11.27 0.93
N ILE A 135 28.79 12.12 1.56
CA ILE A 135 28.75 13.56 1.29
C ILE A 135 29.99 14.29 1.84
N MET A 136 31.04 14.30 1.02
CA MET A 136 32.06 15.35 0.97
C MET A 136 32.18 15.85 -0.48
N GLY A 137 31.08 16.34 -1.07
CA GLY A 137 31.03 16.76 -2.48
C GLY A 137 30.30 18.10 -2.73
N PRO A 138 30.56 18.76 -3.88
CA PRO A 138 30.01 20.07 -4.22
C PRO A 138 28.46 20.08 -4.36
N GLY A 139 27.84 21.24 -4.18
CA GLY A 139 26.37 21.41 -4.13
C GLY A 139 25.57 20.87 -5.33
N ALA A 140 26.19 20.77 -6.52
CA ALA A 140 25.57 20.12 -7.68
C ALA A 140 25.27 18.62 -7.44
N ALA A 141 26.17 17.91 -6.76
CA ALA A 141 25.97 16.50 -6.40
C ALA A 141 24.80 16.31 -5.42
N PHE A 142 24.54 17.28 -4.56
CA PHE A 142 23.39 17.26 -3.66
C PHE A 142 22.07 17.46 -4.42
N SER A 143 22.02 18.42 -5.35
CA SER A 143 20.81 18.64 -6.17
C SER A 143 20.42 17.41 -7.01
N GLU A 144 21.41 16.68 -7.53
CA GLU A 144 21.18 15.44 -8.27
C GLU A 144 20.60 14.34 -7.36
N LYS A 145 21.17 14.16 -6.16
CA LYS A 145 20.65 13.22 -5.16
C LYS A 145 19.23 13.57 -4.75
N ILE A 146 18.92 14.85 -4.54
CA ILE A 146 17.55 15.31 -4.26
C ILE A 146 16.62 14.98 -5.43
N GLY A 147 17.05 15.20 -6.68
CA GLY A 147 16.30 14.80 -7.87
C GLY A 147 16.02 13.29 -7.96
N ARG A 148 16.98 12.44 -7.55
CA ARG A 148 16.77 10.97 -7.44
C ARG A 148 15.70 10.64 -6.41
N LEU A 149 15.73 11.25 -5.22
CA LEU A 149 14.73 11.01 -4.18
C LEU A 149 13.31 11.36 -4.64
N VAL A 150 13.14 12.51 -5.31
CA VAL A 150 11.85 12.92 -5.90
C VAL A 150 11.31 11.83 -6.85
N ARG A 151 12.17 11.26 -7.69
CA ARG A 151 11.80 10.20 -8.64
C ARG A 151 11.36 8.92 -7.93
N ILE A 152 12.07 8.51 -6.87
CA ILE A 152 11.73 7.34 -6.05
C ILE A 152 10.35 7.54 -5.40
N ILE A 153 10.12 8.70 -4.78
CA ILE A 153 8.83 9.04 -4.14
C ILE A 153 7.67 8.94 -5.14
N LYS A 154 7.82 9.57 -6.32
CA LYS A 154 6.77 9.57 -7.35
C LYS A 154 6.46 8.18 -7.87
N ARG A 155 7.47 7.33 -8.08
CA ARG A 155 7.27 5.94 -8.51
C ARG A 155 6.58 5.10 -7.44
N ALA A 156 6.96 5.27 -6.18
CA ALA A 156 6.29 4.61 -5.06
C ALA A 156 4.81 5.00 -4.96
N ASP A 157 4.49 6.29 -5.13
CA ASP A 157 3.11 6.78 -5.10
C ASP A 157 2.29 6.32 -6.31
N ASN A 158 2.90 6.23 -7.50
CA ASN A 158 2.27 5.64 -8.66
C ASN A 158 1.92 4.16 -8.44
N LEU A 159 2.84 3.40 -7.85
CA LEU A 159 2.63 1.99 -7.50
C LEU A 159 1.49 1.81 -6.50
N ARG A 160 1.38 2.68 -5.49
CA ARG A 160 0.24 2.71 -4.55
C ARG A 160 -1.07 2.95 -5.27
N LEU A 161 -1.14 3.96 -6.13
CA LEU A 161 -2.36 4.31 -6.86
C LEU A 161 -2.80 3.19 -7.81
N ARG A 162 -1.86 2.59 -8.54
CA ARG A 162 -2.11 1.41 -9.37
C ARG A 162 -2.61 0.24 -8.55
N THR A 163 -2.03 0.02 -7.36
CA THR A 163 -2.44 -1.06 -6.47
C THR A 163 -3.82 -0.88 -5.90
N LEU A 164 -4.15 0.31 -5.40
CA LEU A 164 -5.50 0.63 -4.94
C LEU A 164 -6.53 0.44 -6.05
N ARG A 165 -6.22 0.88 -7.27
CA ARG A 165 -7.08 0.66 -8.45
C ARG A 165 -7.28 -0.82 -8.75
N SER A 166 -6.22 -1.62 -8.67
CA SER A 166 -6.32 -3.08 -8.86
C SER A 166 -7.24 -3.70 -7.82
N VAL A 167 -7.01 -3.43 -6.52
CA VAL A 167 -7.78 -4.04 -5.42
C VAL A 167 -9.26 -3.67 -5.54
N VAL A 168 -9.58 -2.38 -5.64
CA VAL A 168 -10.97 -1.92 -5.78
C VAL A 168 -11.63 -2.45 -7.06
N GLY A 169 -10.87 -2.64 -8.15
CA GLY A 169 -11.38 -3.22 -9.39
C GLY A 169 -11.66 -4.72 -9.34
N LEU A 170 -11.17 -5.44 -8.33
CA LEU A 170 -11.44 -6.87 -8.12
C LEU A 170 -12.67 -7.11 -7.22
N LEU A 171 -13.05 -6.11 -6.42
CA LEU A 171 -14.12 -6.18 -5.42
C LEU A 171 -15.46 -5.71 -6.01
N SER A 172 -16.57 -6.21 -5.45
CA SER A 172 -17.89 -5.61 -5.69
C SER A 172 -17.93 -4.19 -5.09
N PRO A 173 -18.87 -3.32 -5.49
CA PRO A 173 -18.99 -1.98 -4.89
C PRO A 173 -19.15 -1.99 -3.37
N GLN A 174 -19.89 -2.96 -2.81
CA GLN A 174 -20.08 -3.11 -1.36
C GLN A 174 -18.77 -3.53 -0.68
N GLN A 175 -18.11 -4.58 -1.18
CA GLN A 175 -16.83 -5.07 -0.65
C GLN A 175 -15.71 -4.01 -0.76
N ALA A 176 -15.73 -3.21 -1.82
CA ALA A 176 -14.80 -2.09 -1.96
C ALA A 176 -15.03 -1.00 -0.91
N ILE A 177 -16.29 -0.75 -0.50
CA ILE A 177 -16.59 0.17 0.60
C ILE A 177 -16.06 -0.39 1.91
N GLU A 178 -16.32 -1.66 2.20
CA GLU A 178 -15.84 -2.33 3.42
C GLU A 178 -14.32 -2.31 3.52
N PHE A 179 -13.62 -2.64 2.42
CA PHE A 179 -12.16 -2.52 2.34
C PHE A 179 -11.67 -1.09 2.63
N LEU A 180 -12.35 -0.06 2.11
CA LEU A 180 -11.98 1.33 2.34
C LEU A 180 -12.26 1.78 3.79
N ILE A 181 -13.32 1.25 4.41
CA ILE A 181 -13.62 1.48 5.83
C ILE A 181 -12.53 0.85 6.69
N ALA A 182 -12.23 -0.44 6.50
CA ALA A 182 -11.16 -1.13 7.23
C ALA A 182 -9.80 -0.44 7.03
N SER A 183 -9.53 0.06 5.82
CA SER A 183 -8.31 0.83 5.53
C SER A 183 -8.26 2.13 6.35
N ALA A 184 -9.38 2.84 6.45
CA ALA A 184 -9.47 4.06 7.24
C ALA A 184 -9.35 3.79 8.74
N GLU A 185 -9.99 2.73 9.24
CA GLU A 185 -9.90 2.29 10.63
C GLU A 185 -8.47 1.92 11.03
N LEU A 186 -7.77 1.16 10.17
CA LEU A 186 -6.35 0.84 10.38
C LEU A 186 -5.50 2.11 10.48
N LEU A 187 -5.66 3.05 9.54
CA LEU A 187 -4.89 4.30 9.53
C LEU A 187 -5.19 5.17 10.76
N LEU A 188 -6.47 5.30 11.14
CA LEU A 188 -6.88 6.06 12.32
C LEU A 188 -6.41 5.39 13.61
N GLY A 189 -6.45 4.06 13.68
CA GLY A 189 -5.97 3.27 14.81
C GLY A 189 -4.47 3.43 15.01
N ILE A 190 -3.67 3.29 13.94
CA ILE A 190 -2.22 3.54 13.96
C ILE A 190 -1.93 4.95 14.49
N ARG A 191 -2.59 5.97 13.93
CA ARG A 191 -2.39 7.36 14.35
C ARG A 191 -2.78 7.58 15.81
N GLY A 192 -3.93 7.06 16.24
CA GLY A 192 -4.40 7.16 17.62
C GLY A 192 -3.43 6.51 18.61
N TRP A 193 -2.92 5.33 18.27
CA TRP A 193 -1.96 4.60 19.10
C TRP A 193 -0.59 5.31 19.15
N GLY A 194 -0.12 5.83 18.01
CA GLY A 194 1.10 6.62 17.92
C GLY A 194 1.02 7.91 18.74
N LEU A 195 -0.09 8.65 18.65
CA LEU A 195 -0.29 9.88 19.43
C LEU A 195 -0.35 9.63 20.93
N ASN A 196 -0.78 8.44 21.37
CA ASN A 196 -0.79 8.08 22.78
C ASN A 196 0.62 7.74 23.29
N HIS A 197 1.45 7.08 22.46
CA HIS A 197 2.83 6.72 22.81
C HIS A 197 3.80 7.90 22.72
N ASP A 198 3.61 8.80 21.75
CA ASP A 198 4.49 9.95 21.52
C ASP A 198 4.25 11.10 22.52
N ARG A 199 3.25 10.97 23.42
CA ARG A 199 3.02 11.95 24.48
C ARG A 199 4.24 11.95 25.42
N PRO A 200 4.88 13.11 25.65
CA PRO A 200 5.89 13.18 26.69
C PRO A 200 5.23 12.83 28.02
N TYR A 201 5.88 11.96 28.81
CA TYR A 201 5.48 11.71 30.20
C TYR A 201 5.28 13.09 30.86
N ARG A 202 4.04 13.39 31.28
CA ARG A 202 3.76 14.57 32.12
C ARG A 202 4.57 14.36 33.40
N LYS A 203 5.69 15.07 33.53
CA LYS A 203 6.38 15.30 34.79
C LYS A 203 5.71 16.44 35.52
#